data_AF-A0A074Y6R4-F1
#
_entry.id   AF-A0A074Y6R4-F1
#
_cell.length_a   1.000
_cell.length_b   1.000
_cell.length_c   1.000
_cell.angle_alpha   90.00
_cell.angle_beta   90.00
_cell.angle_gamma   90.00
#
_symmetry.space_group_name_H-M   'P 1'
#
loop_
_entity.id
_entity.type
_entity.pdbx_description
1 polymer ?
#
loop_
_entity_poly.entity_id
_entity_poly.type
_entity_poly.pdbx_seq_one_letter_code
_entity_poly.pdbx_strand_id
1 'polypeptide(L)'
;MKELPEPSRRGPRVWKLTAIHVVIIIAFFGLLLGAYLASRNTNKARPLSNALSNGTSVFAPTTILISLDGFRADFLHRNITPSLNAFVQAGVSPEFLNPSFPSITFPNHMTLVTGLYPESHGVVGNSFWDPHLKEDFFYTDPARSMQPKWWNADPIWVTAEEQNVRAAIHMWPGSEAHIGDIEPTYVDKYKGHELLGNKVDRILGLLDLPGPLDKDAKPESPRPQLIAAYVPDVDRDGHLYGPNGTEIRSTISSVDSMLGELFSGLEQRNLTDIVNIVIVSDHGMATTSTSRLVQLDDIIDMSLIERSDGWPLYGLRPKNDSDIEPLYNHLKQEAAAMEGFDVYLKDRDMPERYHFSRNDRIAPLWVIPRTGWAIVVKEEFNVKEAKKTGQVYHPRGVHGYDHEHPLMRAIFVARGPAFPHTPGSKVEPFQNIEVYNLVCDSVGIVPKPNNGTLRLPLKPIGLHDSMPPTEIPEDMPEDVPEDVSSTSIESSETIPSAAASSTTVTQVAASSTPASRPAIATTEAAAPSRPVIHDDVSPEDEDKDGKDTNLWWDWVKGKLDGAKEWATGLYDTVSDKISNTAASPSEGSD
;
A
#
# COMPACT_ATOMS: atom_id res chain seq x y z
N MET A 1 -100.78 13.90 -18.52
CA MET A 1 -99.31 14.02 -18.45
C MET A 1 -98.94 14.24 -16.98
N LYS A 2 -98.02 13.43 -16.43
CA LYS A 2 -97.30 13.70 -15.18
C LYS A 2 -95.85 13.30 -15.43
N GLU A 3 -94.93 14.16 -15.06
CA GLU A 3 -93.53 14.10 -15.49
C GLU A 3 -92.75 13.00 -14.74
N LEU A 4 -91.76 12.43 -15.43
CA LEU A 4 -90.74 11.57 -14.82
C LEU A 4 -89.60 12.46 -14.27
N PRO A 5 -89.07 12.19 -13.07
CA PRO A 5 -87.94 12.94 -12.53
C PRO A 5 -86.62 12.51 -13.19
N GLU A 6 -85.71 13.48 -13.42
CA GLU A 6 -84.38 13.20 -13.98
C GLU A 6 -83.50 12.31 -13.08
N PRO A 7 -82.62 11.47 -13.67
CA PRO A 7 -81.64 10.71 -12.91
C PRO A 7 -80.50 11.60 -12.40
N SER A 8 -80.28 11.61 -11.09
CA SER A 8 -79.20 12.38 -10.47
C SER A 8 -77.82 11.98 -11.00
N ARG A 9 -77.12 12.90 -11.67
CA ARG A 9 -75.72 12.73 -12.10
C ARG A 9 -74.77 12.66 -10.90
N ARG A 10 -74.58 11.46 -10.33
CA ARG A 10 -73.45 11.19 -9.42
C ARG A 10 -72.15 11.39 -10.21
N GLY A 11 -71.45 12.49 -9.89
CA GLY A 11 -70.53 13.14 -10.82
C GLY A 11 -69.19 12.42 -11.07
N PRO A 12 -68.42 12.88 -12.07
CA PRO A 12 -67.15 12.28 -12.52
C PRO A 12 -65.99 12.33 -11.50
N ARG A 13 -66.25 12.77 -10.27
CA ARG A 13 -65.28 12.89 -9.17
C ARG A 13 -64.94 11.52 -8.56
N VAL A 14 -65.94 10.64 -8.41
CA VAL A 14 -65.74 9.27 -7.90
C VAL A 14 -64.90 8.46 -8.89
N TRP A 15 -65.24 8.52 -10.19
CA TRP A 15 -64.50 7.80 -11.23
C TRP A 15 -63.04 8.25 -11.35
N LYS A 16 -62.77 9.56 -11.21
CA LYS A 16 -61.40 10.10 -11.13
C LYS A 16 -60.65 9.59 -9.89
N LEU A 17 -61.28 9.53 -8.72
CA LEU A 17 -60.66 8.98 -7.52
C LEU A 17 -60.35 7.48 -7.69
N THR A 18 -61.29 6.68 -8.23
CA THR A 18 -61.05 5.26 -8.52
C THR A 18 -59.90 5.07 -9.51
N ALA A 19 -59.84 5.87 -10.58
CA ALA A 19 -58.74 5.81 -11.55
C ALA A 19 -57.38 6.12 -10.91
N ILE A 20 -57.30 7.14 -10.04
CA ILE A 20 -56.07 7.46 -9.30
C ILE A 20 -55.63 6.29 -8.41
N HIS A 21 -56.54 5.66 -7.67
CA HIS A 21 -56.20 4.50 -6.82
C HIS A 21 -55.73 3.30 -7.65
N VAL A 22 -56.35 3.04 -8.82
CA VAL A 22 -55.89 1.98 -9.75
C VAL A 22 -54.48 2.27 -10.26
N VAL A 23 -54.16 3.51 -10.62
CA VAL A 23 -52.80 3.91 -11.05
C VAL A 23 -51.79 3.73 -9.91
N ILE A 24 -52.13 4.12 -8.68
CA ILE A 24 -51.26 3.92 -7.50
C ILE A 24 -51.01 2.43 -7.24
N ILE A 25 -52.05 1.59 -7.33
CA ILE A 25 -51.92 0.14 -7.16
C ILE A 25 -51.03 -0.48 -8.24
N ILE A 26 -51.21 -0.08 -9.51
CA ILE A 26 -50.35 -0.54 -10.62
C ILE A 26 -48.90 -0.09 -10.42
N ALA A 27 -48.67 1.16 -10.01
CA ALA A 27 -47.33 1.67 -9.71
C ALA A 27 -46.67 0.93 -8.53
N PHE A 28 -47.43 0.65 -7.47
CA PHE A 28 -46.97 -0.14 -6.32
C PHE A 28 -46.58 -1.56 -6.73
N PHE A 29 -47.41 -2.27 -7.50
CA PHE A 29 -47.05 -3.61 -8.00
C PHE A 29 -45.90 -3.57 -9.01
N GLY A 30 -45.76 -2.51 -9.81
CA GLY A 30 -44.61 -2.28 -10.68
C GLY A 30 -43.30 -2.11 -9.90
N LEU A 31 -43.31 -1.31 -8.83
CA LEU A 31 -42.19 -1.13 -7.91
C LEU A 31 -41.87 -2.43 -7.14
N LEU A 32 -42.90 -3.13 -6.64
CA LEU A 32 -42.75 -4.40 -5.95
C LEU A 32 -42.14 -5.48 -6.87
N LEU A 33 -42.59 -5.55 -8.13
CA LEU A 33 -42.02 -6.44 -9.14
C LEU A 33 -40.59 -6.04 -9.51
N GLY A 34 -40.30 -4.75 -9.64
CA GLY A 34 -38.94 -4.23 -9.85
C GLY A 34 -38.00 -4.62 -8.71
N ALA A 35 -38.41 -4.39 -7.47
CA ALA A 35 -37.66 -4.78 -6.26
C ALA A 35 -37.49 -6.31 -6.17
N TYR A 36 -38.53 -7.08 -6.48
CA TYR A 36 -38.45 -8.54 -6.52
C TYR A 36 -37.48 -9.05 -7.60
N LEU A 37 -37.51 -8.47 -8.80
CA LEU A 37 -36.60 -8.84 -9.89
C LEU A 37 -35.15 -8.44 -9.59
N ALA A 38 -34.93 -7.29 -8.95
CA ALA A 38 -33.62 -6.88 -8.46
C ALA A 38 -33.09 -7.84 -7.36
N SER A 39 -33.91 -8.11 -6.35
CA SER A 39 -33.61 -9.06 -5.25
C SER A 39 -33.39 -10.49 -5.75
N ARG A 40 -33.98 -10.89 -6.88
CA ARG A 40 -33.78 -12.22 -7.47
C ARG A 40 -32.45 -12.34 -8.25
N ASN A 41 -31.79 -11.22 -8.55
CA ASN A 41 -30.48 -11.21 -9.20
C ASN A 41 -29.30 -11.26 -8.21
N THR A 42 -29.49 -10.84 -6.94
CA THR A 42 -28.40 -10.82 -5.94
C THR A 42 -28.09 -12.20 -5.34
N ASN A 43 -29.05 -13.13 -5.36
CA ASN A 43 -28.96 -14.45 -4.71
C ASN A 43 -28.67 -15.63 -5.67
N LYS A 44 -28.16 -15.37 -6.88
CA LYS A 44 -27.59 -16.46 -7.69
C LYS A 44 -26.19 -16.75 -7.18
N ALA A 45 -26.03 -17.89 -6.49
CA ALA A 45 -24.72 -18.46 -6.22
C ALA A 45 -23.90 -18.46 -7.52
N ARG A 46 -22.75 -17.78 -7.51
CA ARG A 46 -21.90 -17.63 -8.69
C ARG A 46 -21.53 -19.04 -9.17
N PRO A 47 -21.69 -19.36 -10.46
CA PRO A 47 -21.31 -20.68 -10.95
C PRO A 47 -19.82 -20.90 -10.67
N LEU A 48 -19.48 -22.09 -10.18
CA LEU A 48 -18.10 -22.56 -9.97
C LEU A 48 -17.37 -22.85 -11.30
N SER A 49 -17.72 -22.10 -12.36
CA SER A 49 -16.94 -22.06 -13.60
C SER A 49 -15.51 -21.62 -13.25
N ASN A 50 -14.55 -22.48 -13.57
CA ASN A 50 -13.12 -22.34 -13.24
C ASN A 50 -12.75 -22.63 -11.77
N ALA A 51 -13.60 -23.34 -11.02
CA ALA A 51 -13.17 -23.93 -9.76
C ALA A 51 -12.21 -25.11 -9.99
N LEU A 52 -11.20 -25.25 -9.14
CA LEU A 52 -10.15 -26.27 -9.20
C LEU A 52 -10.13 -27.10 -7.91
N SER A 53 -9.55 -28.29 -7.92
CA SER A 53 -9.47 -29.15 -6.73
C SER A 53 -8.03 -29.57 -6.44
N ASN A 54 -7.66 -29.48 -5.17
CA ASN A 54 -6.36 -29.91 -4.64
C ASN A 54 -6.36 -31.39 -4.21
N GLY A 55 -7.46 -32.10 -4.49
CA GLY A 55 -7.70 -33.50 -4.10
C GLY A 55 -8.51 -33.66 -2.82
N THR A 56 -8.60 -32.65 -1.95
CA THR A 56 -9.38 -32.71 -0.69
C THR A 56 -10.57 -31.76 -0.66
N SER A 57 -10.48 -30.60 -1.30
CA SER A 57 -11.52 -29.57 -1.38
C SER A 57 -11.63 -29.00 -2.81
N VAL A 58 -12.69 -28.22 -3.07
CA VAL A 58 -12.90 -27.48 -4.32
C VAL A 58 -12.77 -25.98 -4.05
N PHE A 59 -11.79 -25.35 -4.69
CA PHE A 59 -11.48 -23.93 -4.61
C PHE A 59 -12.13 -23.20 -5.78
N ALA A 60 -12.94 -22.17 -5.48
CA ALA A 60 -13.29 -21.15 -6.46
C ALA A 60 -12.02 -20.34 -6.83
N PRO A 61 -12.04 -19.49 -7.87
CA PRO A 61 -10.92 -18.61 -8.19
C PRO A 61 -10.48 -17.78 -6.96
N THR A 62 -9.32 -18.13 -6.41
CA THR A 62 -8.78 -17.57 -5.17
C THR A 62 -7.51 -16.79 -5.47
N THR A 63 -7.35 -15.61 -4.87
CA THR A 63 -6.15 -14.77 -5.01
C THR A 63 -5.64 -14.31 -3.64
N ILE A 64 -4.33 -14.46 -3.45
CA ILE A 64 -3.57 -13.90 -2.34
C ILE A 64 -2.82 -12.67 -2.86
N LEU A 65 -3.10 -11.51 -2.30
CA LEU A 65 -2.42 -10.23 -2.58
C LEU A 65 -1.53 -9.89 -1.38
N ILE A 66 -0.22 -9.79 -1.60
CA ILE A 66 0.76 -9.51 -0.54
C ILE A 66 1.48 -8.20 -0.87
N SER A 67 1.40 -7.22 0.03
CA SER A 67 2.20 -5.99 -0.06
C SER A 67 3.41 -6.08 0.85
N LEU A 68 4.60 -5.85 0.28
CA LEU A 68 5.87 -5.70 0.99
C LEU A 68 6.22 -4.21 1.02
N ASP A 69 5.97 -3.54 2.15
CA ASP A 69 6.12 -2.08 2.25
C ASP A 69 7.57 -1.65 1.98
N GLY A 70 7.75 -0.57 1.22
CA GLY A 70 9.06 0.00 0.90
C GLY A 70 10.00 -0.93 0.11
N PHE A 71 9.52 -2.07 -0.40
CA PHE A 71 10.34 -3.04 -1.12
C PHE A 71 10.68 -2.51 -2.52
N ARG A 72 11.83 -1.83 -2.60
CA ARG A 72 12.36 -1.21 -3.83
C ARG A 72 12.74 -2.26 -4.87
N ALA A 73 12.47 -1.98 -6.14
CA ALA A 73 12.64 -2.95 -7.23
C ALA A 73 14.06 -3.55 -7.32
N ASP A 74 15.13 -2.78 -7.08
CA ASP A 74 16.51 -3.26 -7.14
C ASP A 74 16.87 -4.29 -6.06
N PHE A 75 16.05 -4.43 -5.00
CA PHE A 75 16.30 -5.39 -3.94
C PHE A 75 16.25 -6.84 -4.44
N LEU A 76 15.50 -7.11 -5.52
CA LEU A 76 15.51 -8.39 -6.24
C LEU A 76 16.92 -8.76 -6.73
N HIS A 77 17.76 -7.78 -7.05
CA HIS A 77 19.05 -7.97 -7.71
C HIS A 77 20.24 -8.02 -6.74
N ARG A 78 19.98 -7.95 -5.43
CA ARG A 78 21.01 -7.95 -4.37
C ARG A 78 21.47 -9.33 -3.92
N ASN A 79 20.99 -10.39 -4.59
CA ASN A 79 21.29 -11.81 -4.30
C ASN A 79 20.98 -12.21 -2.83
N ILE A 80 19.90 -11.66 -2.26
CA ILE A 80 19.40 -11.93 -0.90
C ILE A 80 17.90 -12.27 -0.88
N THR A 81 17.33 -12.53 -2.06
CA THR A 81 15.90 -12.78 -2.28
C THR A 81 15.68 -14.04 -3.14
N PRO A 82 16.23 -15.22 -2.76
CA PRO A 82 16.16 -16.43 -3.57
C PRO A 82 14.73 -16.93 -3.81
N SER A 83 13.83 -16.85 -2.83
CA SER A 83 12.45 -17.33 -2.96
C SER A 83 11.63 -16.46 -3.90
N LEU A 84 11.74 -15.13 -3.77
CA LEU A 84 11.06 -14.17 -4.63
C LEU A 84 11.65 -14.17 -6.06
N ASN A 85 12.97 -14.32 -6.22
CA ASN A 85 13.57 -14.51 -7.55
C ASN A 85 13.12 -15.82 -8.21
N ALA A 86 13.04 -16.93 -7.47
CA ALA A 86 12.47 -18.17 -7.99
C ALA A 86 11.00 -17.99 -8.40
N PHE A 87 10.23 -17.20 -7.65
CA PHE A 87 8.84 -16.86 -7.99
C PHE A 87 8.73 -15.98 -9.25
N VAL A 88 9.62 -15.01 -9.46
CA VAL A 88 9.75 -14.25 -10.73
C VAL A 88 10.04 -15.18 -11.90
N GLN A 89 11.02 -16.07 -11.76
CA GLN A 89 11.40 -17.04 -12.81
C GLN A 89 10.31 -18.09 -13.09
N ALA A 90 9.38 -18.30 -12.14
CA ALA A 90 8.21 -19.17 -12.29
C ALA A 90 6.92 -18.42 -12.64
N GLY A 91 6.97 -17.09 -12.81
CA GLY A 91 5.82 -16.20 -12.85
C GLY A 91 5.79 -15.24 -14.05
N VAL A 92 4.99 -14.18 -13.92
CA VAL A 92 4.93 -13.04 -14.82
C VAL A 92 5.06 -11.72 -14.05
N SER A 93 5.93 -10.83 -14.52
CA SER A 93 6.19 -9.52 -13.89
C SER A 93 6.73 -8.48 -14.89
N PRO A 94 6.54 -7.18 -14.65
CA PRO A 94 7.38 -6.16 -15.27
C PRO A 94 8.78 -6.16 -14.67
N GLU A 95 9.69 -5.33 -15.20
CA GLU A 95 10.98 -5.03 -14.55
C GLU A 95 10.78 -4.21 -13.27
N PHE A 96 9.74 -3.38 -13.21
CA PHE A 96 9.31 -2.62 -12.03
C PHE A 96 7.84 -2.19 -12.15
N LEU A 97 7.24 -1.84 -11.01
CA LEU A 97 5.96 -1.16 -10.91
C LEU A 97 6.21 0.33 -10.57
N ASN A 98 5.53 1.25 -11.25
CA ASN A 98 5.54 2.66 -10.85
C ASN A 98 4.46 2.89 -9.77
N PRO A 99 4.78 3.53 -8.64
CA PRO A 99 3.76 3.98 -7.69
C PRO A 99 2.93 5.16 -8.26
N SER A 100 1.97 5.63 -7.48
CA SER A 100 1.29 6.90 -7.69
C SER A 100 1.94 8.00 -6.84
N PHE A 101 1.77 9.26 -7.22
CA PHE A 101 2.31 10.39 -6.48
C PHE A 101 1.32 10.88 -5.39
N PRO A 102 1.80 11.20 -4.17
CA PRO A 102 3.15 10.96 -3.66
C PRO A 102 3.38 9.48 -3.39
N SER A 103 4.63 9.01 -3.53
CA SER A 103 5.04 7.61 -3.32
C SER A 103 5.10 7.22 -1.83
N ILE A 104 3.97 7.36 -1.14
CA ILE A 104 3.77 7.17 0.30
C ILE A 104 2.76 6.05 0.58
N THR A 105 2.96 5.36 1.71
CA THR A 105 2.20 4.21 2.21
C THR A 105 0.70 4.25 2.01
N PHE A 106 -0.04 5.10 2.75
CA PHE A 106 -1.51 5.05 2.73
C PHE A 106 -2.10 5.42 1.35
N PRO A 107 -1.61 6.46 0.65
CA PRO A 107 -2.04 6.74 -0.73
C PRO A 107 -1.86 5.55 -1.67
N ASN A 108 -0.69 4.90 -1.66
CA ASN A 108 -0.39 3.82 -2.61
C ASN A 108 -1.06 2.50 -2.25
N HIS A 109 -1.16 2.17 -0.96
CA HIS A 109 -1.93 1.02 -0.50
C HIS A 109 -3.43 1.15 -0.82
N MET A 110 -4.00 2.36 -0.81
CA MET A 110 -5.37 2.60 -1.29
C MET A 110 -5.46 2.57 -2.82
N THR A 111 -4.47 3.10 -3.53
CA THR A 111 -4.39 3.01 -5.00
C THR A 111 -4.41 1.56 -5.47
N LEU A 112 -3.55 0.70 -4.89
CA LEU A 112 -3.45 -0.74 -5.20
C LEU A 112 -4.79 -1.48 -5.11
N VAL A 113 -5.67 -1.07 -4.18
CA VAL A 113 -6.96 -1.74 -3.90
C VAL A 113 -8.18 -1.00 -4.41
N THR A 114 -8.04 0.15 -5.08
CA THR A 114 -9.16 0.89 -5.70
C THR A 114 -8.95 1.16 -7.19
N GLY A 115 -7.71 1.10 -7.66
CA GLY A 115 -7.30 1.50 -9.01
C GLY A 115 -7.45 2.99 -9.28
N LEU A 116 -7.63 3.80 -8.23
CA LEU A 116 -7.80 5.25 -8.32
C LEU A 116 -6.52 5.98 -7.93
N TYR A 117 -6.31 7.17 -8.46
CA TYR A 117 -5.27 8.07 -7.97
C TYR A 117 -5.60 8.65 -6.58
N PRO A 118 -4.59 9.10 -5.82
CA PRO A 118 -4.79 9.76 -4.52
C PRO A 118 -5.76 10.95 -4.53
N GLU A 119 -5.76 11.77 -5.60
CA GLU A 119 -6.74 12.85 -5.74
C GLU A 119 -8.19 12.35 -5.85
N SER A 120 -8.40 11.11 -6.34
CA SER A 120 -9.72 10.52 -6.57
C SER A 120 -10.23 9.70 -5.38
N HIS A 121 -9.42 8.84 -4.77
CA HIS A 121 -9.84 8.10 -3.56
C HIS A 121 -9.74 8.94 -2.26
N GLY A 122 -9.11 10.11 -2.31
CA GLY A 122 -9.15 11.13 -1.26
C GLY A 122 -8.20 10.92 -0.09
N VAL A 123 -7.33 9.90 -0.13
CA VAL A 123 -6.25 9.70 0.85
C VAL A 123 -4.97 10.21 0.20
N VAL A 124 -4.71 11.50 0.40
CA VAL A 124 -3.71 12.28 -0.37
C VAL A 124 -2.33 12.33 0.28
N GLY A 125 -2.19 11.77 1.48
CA GLY A 125 -0.94 11.66 2.22
C GLY A 125 -1.13 10.89 3.52
N ASN A 126 -0.04 10.64 4.25
CA ASN A 126 -0.08 10.06 5.60
C ASN A 126 -0.59 11.08 6.66
N SER A 127 -0.54 12.38 6.33
CA SER A 127 -1.10 13.50 7.11
C SER A 127 -1.71 14.54 6.17
N PHE A 128 -2.92 15.03 6.45
CA PHE A 128 -3.55 16.13 5.70
C PHE A 128 -4.75 16.74 6.44
N TRP A 129 -5.02 18.03 6.20
CA TRP A 129 -6.23 18.73 6.60
C TRP A 129 -7.35 18.59 5.55
N ASP A 130 -8.58 18.28 5.99
CA ASP A 130 -9.78 18.38 5.15
C ASP A 130 -10.52 19.71 5.45
N PRO A 131 -10.58 20.67 4.50
CA PRO A 131 -11.17 21.98 4.74
C PRO A 131 -12.70 21.97 4.88
N HIS A 132 -13.39 20.91 4.44
CA HIS A 132 -14.84 20.77 4.58
C HIS A 132 -15.21 20.17 5.93
N LEU A 133 -14.51 19.12 6.35
CA LEU A 133 -14.69 18.49 7.65
C LEU A 133 -14.13 19.34 8.80
N LYS A 134 -13.10 20.15 8.51
CA LYS A 134 -12.29 20.90 9.49
C LYS A 134 -11.64 19.98 10.52
N GLU A 135 -11.06 18.90 10.04
CA GLU A 135 -10.34 17.92 10.83
C GLU A 135 -9.04 17.49 10.14
N ASP A 136 -8.09 17.04 10.96
CA ASP A 136 -6.79 16.52 10.53
C ASP A 136 -6.80 14.99 10.45
N PHE A 137 -6.43 14.44 9.30
CA PHE A 137 -6.09 13.03 9.14
C PHE A 137 -4.64 12.82 9.58
N PHE A 138 -4.38 11.78 10.38
CA PHE A 138 -3.03 11.37 10.77
C PHE A 138 -2.95 9.85 10.90
N TYR A 139 -2.17 9.20 10.03
CA TYR A 139 -2.22 7.75 9.86
C TYR A 139 -1.96 6.94 11.14
N THR A 140 -1.00 7.37 11.99
CA THR A 140 -0.66 6.69 13.26
C THR A 140 -1.60 7.00 14.42
N ASP A 141 -2.69 7.75 14.22
CA ASP A 141 -3.78 7.90 15.19
C ASP A 141 -5.03 7.21 14.66
N PRO A 142 -5.23 5.90 14.91
CA PRO A 142 -6.39 5.15 14.42
C PRO A 142 -7.74 5.74 14.84
N ALA A 143 -7.81 6.43 15.98
CA ALA A 143 -9.05 7.09 16.42
C ALA A 143 -9.43 8.27 15.51
N ARG A 144 -8.47 8.85 14.78
CA ARG A 144 -8.71 9.79 13.68
C ARG A 144 -8.79 9.07 12.34
N SER A 145 -7.74 8.33 11.95
CA SER A 145 -7.57 7.83 10.58
C SER A 145 -8.55 6.74 10.16
N MET A 146 -9.00 5.88 11.08
CA MET A 146 -9.94 4.78 10.76
C MET A 146 -11.42 5.19 10.83
N GLN A 147 -11.73 6.48 10.73
CA GLN A 147 -13.12 6.95 10.58
C GLN A 147 -13.54 6.88 9.09
N PRO A 148 -14.72 6.31 8.73
CA PRO A 148 -15.15 6.12 7.34
C PRO A 148 -15.11 7.39 6.46
N LYS A 149 -15.31 8.57 7.06
CA LYS A 149 -15.35 9.89 6.37
C LYS A 149 -14.09 10.27 5.58
N TRP A 150 -12.97 9.59 5.81
CA TRP A 150 -11.73 9.81 5.06
C TRP A 150 -11.66 8.98 3.77
N TRP A 151 -12.42 7.90 3.67
CA TRP A 151 -12.22 6.84 2.69
C TRP A 151 -13.29 6.90 1.61
N ASN A 152 -13.03 7.70 0.57
CA ASN A 152 -14.05 8.11 -0.40
C ASN A 152 -14.21 7.13 -1.58
N ALA A 153 -13.63 5.93 -1.50
CA ALA A 153 -13.64 4.94 -2.57
C ALA A 153 -13.72 3.52 -2.01
N ASP A 154 -14.49 2.66 -2.68
CA ASP A 154 -14.68 1.27 -2.30
C ASP A 154 -13.45 0.42 -2.67
N PRO A 155 -12.74 -0.15 -1.68
CA PRO A 155 -11.61 -1.03 -1.96
C PRO A 155 -12.07 -2.37 -2.53
N ILE A 156 -11.11 -3.16 -3.00
CA ILE A 156 -11.35 -4.45 -3.67
C ILE A 156 -12.06 -5.46 -2.78
N TRP A 157 -11.91 -5.38 -1.46
CA TRP A 157 -12.64 -6.24 -0.54
C TRP A 157 -14.13 -5.89 -0.49
N VAL A 158 -14.52 -4.61 -0.46
CA VAL A 158 -15.93 -4.18 -0.63
C VAL A 158 -16.46 -4.65 -1.99
N THR A 159 -15.67 -4.43 -3.05
CA THR A 159 -16.03 -4.85 -4.43
C THR A 159 -16.26 -6.37 -4.55
N ALA A 160 -15.46 -7.16 -3.84
CA ALA A 160 -15.57 -8.63 -3.78
C ALA A 160 -16.79 -9.06 -2.97
N GLU A 161 -16.98 -8.47 -1.79
CA GLU A 161 -18.06 -8.81 -0.85
C GLU A 161 -19.45 -8.56 -1.46
N GLU A 162 -19.65 -7.43 -2.15
CA GLU A 162 -20.86 -7.12 -2.93
C GLU A 162 -21.17 -8.17 -4.01
N GLN A 163 -20.14 -8.83 -4.54
CA GLN A 163 -20.22 -9.82 -5.61
C GLN A 163 -20.16 -11.27 -5.11
N ASN A 164 -20.48 -11.49 -3.83
CA ASN A 164 -20.47 -12.78 -3.15
C ASN A 164 -19.10 -13.49 -3.12
N VAL A 165 -18.00 -12.74 -3.27
CA VAL A 165 -16.63 -13.21 -3.10
C VAL A 165 -16.16 -12.80 -1.71
N ARG A 166 -15.86 -13.78 -0.85
CA ARG A 166 -15.53 -13.58 0.56
C ARG A 166 -14.08 -13.07 0.67
N ALA A 167 -13.86 -12.01 1.43
CA ALA A 167 -12.57 -11.35 1.59
C ALA A 167 -12.01 -11.51 3.02
N ALA A 168 -10.69 -11.70 3.12
CA ALA A 168 -9.95 -11.73 4.38
C ALA A 168 -8.76 -10.76 4.30
N ILE A 169 -8.73 -9.77 5.19
CA ILE A 169 -7.77 -8.66 5.12
C ILE A 169 -6.91 -8.65 6.39
N HIS A 170 -5.64 -9.00 6.23
CA HIS A 170 -4.66 -9.06 7.30
C HIS A 170 -3.79 -7.79 7.28
N MET A 171 -4.13 -6.84 8.16
CA MET A 171 -3.36 -5.61 8.42
C MET A 171 -3.24 -4.59 7.27
N TRP A 172 -3.99 -4.69 6.17
CA TRP A 172 -3.87 -3.74 5.05
C TRP A 172 -4.25 -2.31 5.47
N PRO A 173 -3.49 -1.26 5.09
CA PRO A 173 -3.82 0.13 5.41
C PRO A 173 -5.25 0.51 4.99
N GLY A 174 -6.06 0.99 5.96
CA GLY A 174 -7.48 1.34 5.74
C GLY A 174 -8.49 0.20 5.90
N SER A 175 -8.05 -1.05 6.10
CA SER A 175 -8.97 -2.19 6.29
C SER A 175 -9.83 -2.11 7.57
N GLU A 176 -9.34 -1.43 8.61
CA GLU A 176 -10.06 -1.20 9.86
C GLU A 176 -11.01 0.02 9.81
N ALA A 177 -11.13 0.69 8.67
CA ALA A 177 -11.83 1.97 8.56
C ALA A 177 -13.34 1.89 8.27
N HIS A 178 -13.93 0.68 8.26
CA HIS A 178 -15.36 0.46 8.02
C HIS A 178 -15.86 1.14 6.73
N ILE A 179 -15.18 0.85 5.61
CA ILE A 179 -15.41 1.51 4.31
C ILE A 179 -16.59 0.87 3.58
N GLY A 180 -17.52 1.69 3.09
CA GLY A 180 -18.70 1.24 2.36
C GLY A 180 -19.80 0.64 3.24
N ASP A 181 -20.80 0.02 2.62
CA ASP A 181 -21.97 -0.57 3.31
C ASP A 181 -21.77 -2.05 3.71
N ILE A 182 -20.62 -2.66 3.38
CA ILE A 182 -20.35 -4.08 3.61
C ILE A 182 -18.91 -4.34 4.08
N GLU A 183 -18.79 -5.02 5.21
CA GLU A 183 -17.51 -5.43 5.78
C GLU A 183 -16.92 -6.64 5.04
N PRO A 184 -15.59 -6.73 4.91
CA PRO A 184 -14.93 -7.99 4.55
C PRO A 184 -15.20 -9.07 5.60
N THR A 185 -15.33 -10.31 5.14
CA THR A 185 -15.64 -11.49 5.97
C THR A 185 -14.65 -11.66 7.14
N TYR A 186 -13.38 -11.27 6.96
CA TYR A 186 -12.38 -11.20 8.03
C TYR A 186 -11.52 -9.93 7.94
N VAL A 187 -11.29 -9.28 9.08
CA VAL A 187 -10.26 -8.23 9.26
C VAL A 187 -9.40 -8.59 10.47
N ASP A 188 -8.08 -8.58 10.29
CA ASP A 188 -7.13 -8.60 11.40
C ASP A 188 -6.55 -7.19 11.61
N LYS A 189 -6.58 -6.72 12.86
CA LYS A 189 -6.08 -5.39 13.24
C LYS A 189 -4.58 -5.25 13.02
N TYR A 190 -4.14 -4.05 12.68
CA TYR A 190 -2.72 -3.72 12.50
C TYR A 190 -1.90 -3.98 13.78
N LYS A 191 -0.79 -4.72 13.60
CA LYS A 191 0.24 -4.96 14.63
C LYS A 191 1.64 -4.78 14.02
N GLY A 192 2.28 -3.64 14.25
CA GLY A 192 3.55 -3.27 13.60
C GLY A 192 4.77 -4.14 13.91
N HIS A 193 4.65 -5.08 14.86
CA HIS A 193 5.70 -6.02 15.26
C HIS A 193 5.21 -7.48 15.24
N GLU A 194 4.21 -7.79 14.43
CA GLU A 194 3.76 -9.18 14.26
C GLU A 194 4.79 -10.03 13.51
N LEU A 195 5.21 -11.14 14.12
CA LEU A 195 6.19 -12.06 13.56
C LEU A 195 5.79 -12.53 12.16
N LEU A 196 6.76 -12.53 11.24
CA LEU A 196 6.55 -12.92 9.83
C LEU A 196 5.90 -14.31 9.67
N GLY A 197 6.28 -15.29 10.49
CA GLY A 197 5.68 -16.64 10.48
C GLY A 197 4.18 -16.65 10.83
N ASN A 198 3.72 -15.78 11.73
CA ASN A 198 2.29 -15.67 12.07
C ASN A 198 1.47 -15.23 10.86
N LYS A 199 2.05 -14.42 9.96
CA LYS A 199 1.40 -13.99 8.71
C LYS A 199 1.22 -15.18 7.75
N VAL A 200 2.23 -16.05 7.65
CA VAL A 200 2.17 -17.29 6.87
C VAL A 200 1.09 -18.23 7.43
N ASP A 201 1.12 -18.49 8.74
CA ASP A 201 0.14 -19.33 9.42
C ASP A 201 -1.29 -18.77 9.26
N ARG A 202 -1.45 -17.44 9.30
CA ARG A 202 -2.75 -16.79 9.10
C ARG A 202 -3.27 -16.97 7.69
N ILE A 203 -2.44 -16.76 6.66
CA ILE A 203 -2.82 -16.94 5.25
C ILE A 203 -3.16 -18.42 4.96
N LEU A 204 -2.31 -19.34 5.40
CA LEU A 204 -2.53 -20.78 5.20
C LEU A 204 -3.75 -21.30 5.98
N GLY A 205 -3.94 -20.86 7.22
CA GLY A 205 -5.10 -21.21 8.04
C GLY A 205 -6.44 -20.69 7.47
N LEU A 206 -6.43 -19.55 6.76
CA LEU A 206 -7.59 -19.07 6.01
C LEU A 206 -7.89 -19.95 4.79
N LEU A 207 -6.88 -20.48 4.11
CA LEU A 207 -7.04 -21.41 2.98
C LEU A 207 -7.50 -22.81 3.41
N ASP A 208 -7.12 -23.23 4.62
CA ASP A 208 -7.53 -24.50 5.23
C ASP A 208 -8.98 -24.52 5.73
N LEU A 209 -9.69 -23.37 5.72
CA LEU A 209 -11.11 -23.32 6.01
C LEU A 209 -11.92 -24.18 5.01
N PRO A 210 -12.97 -24.89 5.45
CA PRO A 210 -13.84 -25.65 4.55
C PRO A 210 -14.47 -24.78 3.46
N GLY A 211 -14.39 -25.25 2.22
CA GLY A 211 -15.04 -24.65 1.06
C GLY A 211 -16.56 -24.90 1.05
N PRO A 212 -17.33 -24.18 0.23
CA PRO A 212 -18.80 -24.24 0.23
C PRO A 212 -19.40 -25.58 -0.25
N LEU A 213 -18.58 -26.49 -0.78
CA LEU A 213 -18.97 -27.85 -1.17
C LEU A 213 -18.48 -28.93 -0.20
N ASP A 214 -17.69 -28.57 0.81
CA ASP A 214 -17.13 -29.51 1.76
C ASP A 214 -18.18 -29.88 2.83
N LYS A 215 -18.11 -31.09 3.39
CA LYS A 215 -19.13 -31.58 4.33
C LYS A 215 -19.22 -30.76 5.62
N ASP A 216 -18.09 -30.20 6.04
CA ASP A 216 -17.94 -29.42 7.27
C ASP A 216 -17.98 -27.91 7.01
N ALA A 217 -18.53 -27.49 5.86
CA ALA A 217 -18.76 -26.09 5.50
C ALA A 217 -19.64 -25.37 6.52
N LYS A 218 -19.17 -24.21 7.00
CA LYS A 218 -19.88 -23.35 7.95
C LYS A 218 -20.20 -22.02 7.29
N PRO A 219 -21.48 -21.66 7.08
CA PRO A 219 -21.87 -20.36 6.52
C PRO A 219 -21.33 -19.17 7.31
N GLU A 220 -21.09 -19.35 8.62
CA GLU A 220 -20.60 -18.34 9.56
C GLU A 220 -19.07 -18.17 9.53
N SER A 221 -18.36 -19.09 8.90
CA SER A 221 -16.90 -19.01 8.70
C SER A 221 -16.51 -19.55 7.31
N PRO A 222 -16.94 -18.90 6.22
CA PRO A 222 -16.71 -19.37 4.87
C PRO A 222 -15.28 -19.10 4.43
N ARG A 223 -14.64 -20.06 3.75
CA ARG A 223 -13.28 -19.85 3.20
C ARG A 223 -13.25 -18.62 2.26
N PRO A 224 -12.32 -17.66 2.48
CA PRO A 224 -12.16 -16.51 1.59
C PRO A 224 -11.64 -16.92 0.21
N GLN A 225 -12.02 -16.14 -0.81
CA GLN A 225 -11.44 -16.20 -2.16
C GLN A 225 -10.46 -15.05 -2.41
N LEU A 226 -10.58 -13.95 -1.66
CA LEU A 226 -9.62 -12.85 -1.68
C LEU A 226 -8.93 -12.80 -0.32
N ILE A 227 -7.61 -12.96 -0.29
CA ILE A 227 -6.79 -12.77 0.91
C ILE A 227 -5.83 -11.62 0.62
N ALA A 228 -5.89 -10.52 1.37
CA ALA A 228 -4.93 -9.42 1.26
C ALA A 228 -4.09 -9.33 2.54
N ALA A 229 -2.77 -9.26 2.42
CA ALA A 229 -1.85 -9.25 3.56
C ALA A 229 -0.77 -8.18 3.41
N TYR A 230 -0.41 -7.57 4.54
CA TYR A 230 0.55 -6.47 4.60
C TYR A 230 1.77 -6.81 5.48
N VAL A 231 2.96 -6.46 4.98
CA VAL A 231 4.27 -6.73 5.58
C VAL A 231 5.07 -5.42 5.68
N PRO A 232 5.10 -4.74 6.85
CA PRO A 232 5.70 -3.40 7.02
C PRO A 232 7.23 -3.40 7.17
N ASP A 233 7.86 -4.57 7.28
CA ASP A 233 9.19 -4.71 7.87
C ASP A 233 10.32 -4.03 7.07
N VAL A 234 10.28 -4.09 5.74
CA VAL A 234 11.35 -3.54 4.89
C VAL A 234 11.33 -2.01 4.88
N ASP A 235 10.16 -1.39 4.88
CA ASP A 235 10.01 0.06 5.05
C ASP A 235 10.49 0.52 6.44
N ARG A 236 9.96 -0.09 7.51
CA ARG A 236 10.32 0.23 8.91
C ARG A 236 11.83 0.21 9.12
N ASP A 237 12.49 -0.85 8.68
CA ASP A 237 13.93 -1.04 8.87
C ASP A 237 14.74 -0.21 7.85
N GLY A 238 14.17 0.10 6.67
CA GLY A 238 14.74 1.03 5.70
C GLY A 238 14.72 2.49 6.17
N HIS A 239 13.69 2.92 6.89
CA HIS A 239 13.68 4.19 7.60
C HIS A 239 14.74 4.23 8.72
N LEU A 240 14.91 3.14 9.47
CA LEU A 240 15.83 3.08 10.60
C LEU A 240 17.31 3.05 10.17
N TYR A 241 17.65 2.22 9.18
CA TYR A 241 19.03 1.90 8.79
C TYR A 241 19.43 2.38 7.39
N GLY A 242 18.50 2.92 6.60
CA GLY A 242 18.72 3.31 5.21
C GLY A 242 18.56 2.14 4.23
N PRO A 243 18.14 2.38 2.98
CA PRO A 243 17.89 1.32 2.00
C PRO A 243 19.15 0.56 1.56
N ASN A 244 20.34 1.03 1.93
CA ASN A 244 21.63 0.41 1.60
C ASN A 244 22.42 -0.05 2.85
N GLY A 245 21.81 0.00 4.04
CA GLY A 245 22.42 -0.46 5.29
C GLY A 245 22.75 -1.97 5.29
N THR A 246 23.50 -2.42 6.28
CA THR A 246 23.80 -3.87 6.42
C THR A 246 22.63 -4.61 7.04
N GLU A 247 21.92 -3.95 7.95
CA GLU A 247 20.82 -4.42 8.77
C GLU A 247 19.60 -4.74 7.91
N ILE A 248 19.19 -3.82 7.01
CA ILE A 248 18.04 -4.03 6.10
C ILE A 248 18.22 -5.27 5.20
N ARG A 249 19.46 -5.71 4.92
CA ARG A 249 19.71 -6.95 4.15
C ARG A 249 19.19 -8.18 4.90
N SER A 250 19.27 -8.18 6.23
CA SER A 250 18.70 -9.23 7.08
C SER A 250 17.18 -9.22 7.01
N THR A 251 16.56 -8.03 7.10
CA THR A 251 15.11 -7.84 6.98
C THR A 251 14.58 -8.33 5.63
N ILE A 252 15.21 -7.92 4.51
CA ILE A 252 14.88 -8.37 3.16
C ILE A 252 14.99 -9.90 3.05
N SER A 253 16.07 -10.50 3.57
CA SER A 253 16.26 -11.96 3.57
C SER A 253 15.22 -12.70 4.44
N SER A 254 14.72 -12.05 5.50
CA SER A 254 13.71 -12.62 6.40
C SER A 254 12.31 -12.58 5.76
N VAL A 255 11.98 -11.48 5.07
CA VAL A 255 10.75 -11.34 4.26
C VAL A 255 10.77 -12.30 3.05
N ASP A 256 11.92 -12.52 2.42
CA ASP A 256 12.05 -13.55 1.38
C ASP A 256 11.84 -14.97 1.94
N SER A 257 12.39 -15.27 3.11
CA SER A 257 12.20 -16.54 3.80
C SER A 257 10.73 -16.80 4.15
N MET A 258 10.02 -15.77 4.61
CA MET A 258 8.56 -15.80 4.86
C MET A 258 7.77 -16.15 3.59
N LEU A 259 8.14 -15.60 2.44
CA LEU A 259 7.54 -15.98 1.15
C LEU A 259 7.87 -17.43 0.79
N GLY A 260 9.11 -17.88 1.03
CA GLY A 260 9.52 -19.27 0.84
C GLY A 260 8.72 -20.26 1.70
N GLU A 261 8.46 -19.93 2.96
CA GLU A 261 7.59 -20.69 3.87
C GLU A 261 6.14 -20.74 3.35
N LEU A 262 5.59 -19.61 2.90
CA LEU A 262 4.26 -19.56 2.29
C LEU A 262 4.17 -20.43 1.02
N PHE A 263 5.12 -20.31 0.09
CA PHE A 263 5.14 -21.12 -1.13
C PHE A 263 5.24 -22.62 -0.81
N SER A 264 6.09 -22.99 0.15
CA SER A 264 6.22 -24.37 0.63
C SER A 264 4.92 -24.88 1.27
N GLY A 265 4.24 -24.03 2.05
CA GLY A 265 2.96 -24.33 2.67
C GLY A 265 1.80 -24.50 1.67
N LEU A 266 1.85 -23.79 0.53
CA LEU A 266 0.92 -23.96 -0.58
C LEU A 266 1.20 -25.24 -1.37
N GLU A 267 2.47 -25.58 -1.63
CA GLU A 267 2.87 -26.82 -2.30
C GLU A 267 2.43 -28.04 -1.48
N GLN A 268 2.66 -28.05 -0.17
CA GLN A 268 2.20 -29.10 0.75
C GLN A 268 0.68 -29.32 0.74
N ARG A 269 -0.09 -28.32 0.31
CA ARG A 269 -1.57 -28.36 0.20
C ARG A 269 -2.06 -28.65 -1.22
N ASN A 270 -1.16 -28.93 -2.16
CA ASN A 270 -1.39 -29.02 -3.61
C ASN A 270 -2.06 -27.76 -4.20
N LEU A 271 -1.76 -26.56 -3.67
CA LEU A 271 -2.41 -25.31 -4.07
C LEU A 271 -1.63 -24.50 -5.13
N THR A 272 -0.40 -24.88 -5.46
CA THR A 272 0.52 -24.14 -6.34
C THR A 272 -0.07 -23.72 -7.68
N ASP A 273 -0.89 -24.57 -8.31
CA ASP A 273 -1.52 -24.30 -9.60
C ASP A 273 -3.04 -24.05 -9.47
N ILE A 274 -3.51 -23.74 -8.26
CA ILE A 274 -4.92 -23.54 -7.88
C ILE A 274 -5.19 -22.13 -7.37
N VAL A 275 -4.34 -21.61 -6.49
CA VAL A 275 -4.44 -20.23 -6.01
C VAL A 275 -3.61 -19.31 -6.91
N ASN A 276 -4.10 -18.08 -7.10
CA ASN A 276 -3.27 -17.01 -7.62
C ASN A 276 -2.52 -16.34 -6.48
N ILE A 277 -1.27 -15.98 -6.71
CA ILE A 277 -0.46 -15.14 -5.82
C ILE A 277 -0.07 -13.89 -6.61
N VAL A 278 -0.28 -12.73 -6.01
CA VAL A 278 0.15 -11.42 -6.50
C VAL A 278 0.96 -10.77 -5.39
N ILE A 279 2.24 -10.53 -5.64
CA ILE A 279 3.16 -9.84 -4.72
C ILE A 279 3.40 -8.45 -5.29
N VAL A 280 3.24 -7.43 -4.45
CA VAL A 280 3.47 -6.03 -4.79
C VAL A 280 4.32 -5.35 -3.73
N SER A 281 4.85 -4.20 -4.07
CA SER A 281 5.11 -3.13 -3.10
C SER A 281 4.39 -1.86 -3.55
N ASP A 282 4.33 -0.90 -2.65
CA ASP A 282 3.58 0.33 -2.80
C ASP A 282 4.50 1.52 -3.12
N HIS A 283 5.76 1.49 -2.70
CA HIS A 283 6.84 2.38 -3.14
C HIS A 283 8.24 1.76 -2.94
N GLY A 284 9.26 2.45 -3.46
CA GLY A 284 10.66 2.27 -3.10
C GLY A 284 11.08 3.13 -1.91
N MET A 285 12.38 3.43 -1.82
CA MET A 285 13.03 4.15 -0.71
C MET A 285 14.32 4.81 -1.23
N ALA A 286 14.71 5.98 -0.73
CA ALA A 286 15.98 6.65 -1.07
C ALA A 286 16.77 7.05 0.18
N THR A 287 18.10 7.10 0.07
CA THR A 287 18.99 7.41 1.18
C THR A 287 19.03 8.91 1.51
N THR A 288 18.81 9.27 2.78
CA THR A 288 18.95 10.64 3.29
C THR A 288 20.35 10.91 3.83
N SER A 289 20.64 12.18 4.10
CA SER A 289 21.91 12.64 4.67
C SER A 289 21.72 14.01 5.31
N THR A 290 22.41 14.25 6.42
CA THR A 290 22.49 15.55 7.11
C THR A 290 23.04 16.65 6.19
N SER A 291 23.89 16.29 5.22
CA SER A 291 24.36 17.20 4.17
C SER A 291 23.21 17.71 3.27
N ARG A 292 22.23 16.84 2.96
CA ARG A 292 21.10 17.02 2.03
C ARG A 292 19.78 17.36 2.73
N LEU A 293 19.82 18.29 3.67
CA LEU A 293 18.63 18.81 4.36
C LEU A 293 18.31 20.24 3.95
N VAL A 294 17.02 20.49 3.67
CA VAL A 294 16.44 21.82 3.47
C VAL A 294 15.78 22.26 4.78
N GLN A 295 16.25 23.35 5.38
CA GLN A 295 15.64 23.92 6.59
C GLN A 295 14.50 24.87 6.18
N LEU A 296 13.25 24.48 6.42
CA LEU A 296 12.08 25.25 5.96
C LEU A 296 12.05 26.67 6.58
N ASP A 297 12.36 26.80 7.86
CA ASP A 297 12.47 28.06 8.61
C ASP A 297 13.54 29.04 8.10
N ASP A 298 14.48 28.57 7.28
CA ASP A 298 15.51 29.42 6.68
C ASP A 298 15.11 29.95 5.30
N ILE A 299 14.03 29.41 4.69
CA ILE A 299 13.55 29.76 3.33
C ILE A 299 12.13 30.32 3.28
N ILE A 300 11.35 30.27 4.37
CA ILE A 300 10.05 30.96 4.50
C ILE A 300 9.81 31.50 5.91
N ASP A 301 8.98 32.55 6.00
CA ASP A 301 8.42 33.00 7.28
C ASP A 301 7.30 32.05 7.73
N MET A 302 7.65 31.13 8.63
CA MET A 302 6.73 30.17 9.24
C MET A 302 5.56 30.85 9.99
N SER A 303 5.67 32.13 10.37
CA SER A 303 4.57 32.85 11.02
C SER A 303 3.39 33.14 10.09
N LEU A 304 3.58 33.07 8.76
CA LEU A 304 2.51 33.18 7.76
C LEU A 304 1.72 31.88 7.59
N ILE A 305 2.26 30.74 8.03
CA ILE A 305 1.65 29.42 7.85
C ILE A 305 0.63 29.16 8.97
N GLU A 306 -0.56 28.66 8.62
CA GLU A 306 -1.55 28.14 9.57
C GLU A 306 -1.34 26.63 9.78
N ARG A 307 -1.15 25.87 8.69
CA ARG A 307 -1.02 24.41 8.69
C ARG A 307 -0.03 23.92 7.64
N SER A 308 0.54 22.75 7.88
CA SER A 308 1.33 21.98 6.93
C SER A 308 0.74 20.57 6.77
N ASP A 309 0.44 20.18 5.54
CA ASP A 309 0.05 18.82 5.14
C ASP A 309 1.28 18.01 4.70
N GLY A 310 1.20 16.68 4.81
CA GLY A 310 2.22 15.76 4.31
C GLY A 310 3.50 15.68 5.14
N TRP A 311 4.34 14.73 4.72
CA TRP A 311 5.77 14.56 5.02
C TRP A 311 6.26 13.39 4.14
N PRO A 312 7.47 13.42 3.53
CA PRO A 312 8.53 14.44 3.62
C PRO A 312 8.31 15.66 2.71
N LEU A 313 7.31 15.62 1.83
CA LEU A 313 6.82 16.78 1.08
C LEU A 313 5.87 17.61 1.94
N TYR A 314 5.97 18.94 1.84
CA TYR A 314 5.24 19.89 2.68
C TYR A 314 4.21 20.66 1.86
N GLY A 315 2.93 20.40 2.15
CA GLY A 315 1.79 21.16 1.63
C GLY A 315 1.48 22.35 2.54
N LEU A 316 1.82 23.56 2.12
CA LEU A 316 1.69 24.76 2.92
C LEU A 316 0.29 25.38 2.80
N ARG A 317 -0.33 25.68 3.93
CA ARG A 317 -1.60 26.42 4.04
C ARG A 317 -1.36 27.73 4.81
N PRO A 318 -1.19 28.87 4.10
CA PRO A 318 -1.03 30.17 4.73
C PRO A 318 -2.31 30.63 5.46
N LYS A 319 -2.16 31.55 6.42
CA LYS A 319 -3.26 32.15 7.18
C LYS A 319 -4.17 33.06 6.33
N ASN A 320 -3.63 33.62 5.25
CA ASN A 320 -4.38 34.43 4.29
C ASN A 320 -4.07 33.96 2.87
N ASP A 321 -5.08 33.82 2.02
CA ASP A 321 -4.91 33.45 0.61
C ASP A 321 -4.02 34.45 -0.16
N SER A 322 -3.95 35.71 0.29
CA SER A 322 -3.06 36.74 -0.24
C SER A 322 -1.58 36.40 -0.15
N ASP A 323 -1.20 35.52 0.77
CA ASP A 323 0.20 35.20 1.07
C ASP A 323 0.72 34.05 0.19
N ILE A 324 -0.17 33.31 -0.48
CA ILE A 324 0.15 32.16 -1.35
C ILE A 324 1.08 32.57 -2.51
N GLU A 325 0.74 33.62 -3.25
CA GLU A 325 1.55 34.07 -4.38
C GLU A 325 2.91 34.66 -3.95
N PRO A 326 3.01 35.55 -2.93
CA PRO A 326 4.29 35.96 -2.38
C PRO A 326 5.17 34.78 -1.93
N LEU A 327 4.61 33.81 -1.19
CA LEU A 327 5.34 32.63 -0.73
C LEU A 327 5.83 31.77 -1.90
N TYR A 328 4.97 31.48 -2.88
CA TYR A 328 5.34 30.73 -4.08
C TYR A 328 6.48 31.42 -4.86
N ASN A 329 6.37 32.73 -5.08
CA ASN A 329 7.36 33.47 -5.86
C ASN A 329 8.72 33.58 -5.14
N HIS A 330 8.72 33.63 -3.80
CA HIS A 330 9.94 33.56 -3.00
C HIS A 330 10.54 32.14 -3.02
N LEU A 331 9.73 31.11 -2.74
CA LEU A 331 10.16 29.71 -2.77
C LEU A 331 10.71 29.27 -4.14
N LYS A 332 10.15 29.77 -5.25
CA LYS A 332 10.70 29.55 -6.61
C LYS A 332 12.07 30.23 -6.81
N GLN A 333 12.35 31.34 -6.14
CA GLN A 333 13.68 31.98 -6.17
C GLN A 333 14.68 31.18 -5.35
N GLU A 334 14.29 30.72 -4.16
CA GLU A 334 15.13 29.83 -3.33
C GLU A 334 15.44 28.51 -4.08
N ALA A 335 14.44 27.84 -4.66
CA ALA A 335 14.61 26.63 -5.46
C ALA A 335 15.46 26.82 -6.75
N ALA A 336 15.68 28.05 -7.18
CA ALA A 336 16.60 28.40 -8.27
C ALA A 336 18.01 28.80 -7.78
N ALA A 337 18.15 29.14 -6.50
CA ALA A 337 19.41 29.55 -5.86
C ALA A 337 20.11 28.40 -5.12
N MET A 338 19.36 27.38 -4.67
CA MET A 338 19.88 26.17 -4.03
C MET A 338 19.26 24.90 -4.61
N GLU A 339 19.95 23.77 -4.41
CA GLU A 339 19.42 22.45 -4.75
C GLU A 339 18.56 21.87 -3.61
N GLY A 340 17.76 20.86 -3.94
CA GLY A 340 17.16 19.94 -2.97
C GLY A 340 15.64 19.91 -2.93
N PHE A 341 14.95 20.85 -3.57
CA PHE A 341 13.49 20.84 -3.66
C PHE A 341 12.98 21.52 -4.93
N ASP A 342 11.73 21.22 -5.25
CA ASP A 342 10.92 21.88 -6.28
C ASP A 342 9.62 22.39 -5.64
N VAL A 343 9.01 23.41 -6.25
CA VAL A 343 7.89 24.16 -5.67
C VAL A 343 6.75 24.24 -6.67
N TYR A 344 5.51 24.00 -6.24
CA TYR A 344 4.35 23.97 -7.14
C TYR A 344 3.11 24.55 -6.46
N LEU A 345 2.28 25.28 -7.22
CA LEU A 345 0.89 25.52 -6.86
C LEU A 345 0.01 24.41 -7.42
N LYS A 346 -0.95 23.98 -6.60
CA LYS A 346 -1.90 22.91 -6.91
C LYS A 346 -2.69 23.16 -8.21
N ASP A 347 -3.02 24.42 -8.49
CA ASP A 347 -3.92 24.85 -9.55
C ASP A 347 -3.21 25.45 -10.79
N ARG A 348 -1.89 25.63 -10.74
CA ARG A 348 -1.12 26.29 -11.81
C ARG A 348 -0.05 25.42 -12.47
N ASP A 349 0.87 24.84 -11.69
CA ASP A 349 2.09 24.22 -12.24
C ASP A 349 2.44 22.84 -11.65
N MET A 350 1.58 22.27 -10.79
CA MET A 350 1.67 20.87 -10.39
C MET A 350 1.70 19.94 -11.63
N PRO A 351 2.68 19.03 -11.78
CA PRO A 351 2.79 18.17 -12.95
C PRO A 351 1.54 17.31 -13.19
N GLU A 352 0.95 17.36 -14.39
CA GLU A 352 -0.29 16.63 -14.70
C GLU A 352 -0.16 15.11 -14.45
N ARG A 353 1.00 14.53 -14.77
CA ARG A 353 1.34 13.11 -14.52
C ARG A 353 1.31 12.69 -13.04
N TYR A 354 1.34 13.63 -12.09
CA TYR A 354 1.20 13.29 -10.67
C TYR A 354 -0.24 12.97 -10.28
N HIS A 355 -1.26 13.41 -11.04
CA HIS A 355 -2.67 13.29 -10.67
C HIS A 355 -2.92 13.72 -9.21
N PHE A 356 -2.37 14.89 -8.86
CA PHE A 356 -2.29 15.40 -7.50
C PHE A 356 -2.72 16.89 -7.41
N SER A 357 -3.90 17.19 -7.97
CA SER A 357 -4.45 18.56 -8.01
C SER A 357 -5.94 18.64 -7.70
N ARG A 358 -6.72 17.61 -8.05
CA ARG A 358 -8.19 17.61 -8.08
C ARG A 358 -8.82 17.14 -6.76
N ASN A 359 -8.27 17.57 -5.64
CA ASN A 359 -8.83 17.33 -4.31
C ASN A 359 -8.59 18.52 -3.37
N ASP A 360 -9.53 18.80 -2.47
CA ASP A 360 -9.43 19.94 -1.52
C ASP A 360 -8.57 19.62 -0.28
N ARG A 361 -8.34 18.32 -0.01
CA ARG A 361 -7.36 17.84 0.99
C ARG A 361 -5.92 18.11 0.59
N ILE A 362 -5.66 18.43 -0.67
CA ILE A 362 -4.33 18.84 -1.16
C ILE A 362 -4.17 20.35 -0.92
N ALA A 363 -3.11 20.73 -0.21
CA ALA A 363 -2.74 22.13 0.06
C ALA A 363 -2.55 22.95 -1.23
N PRO A 364 -2.74 24.28 -1.19
CA PRO A 364 -2.61 25.13 -2.39
C PRO A 364 -1.16 25.28 -2.89
N LEU A 365 -0.18 25.22 -2.00
CA LEU A 365 1.26 25.40 -2.28
C LEU A 365 2.03 24.20 -1.74
N TRP A 366 2.93 23.63 -2.54
CA TRP A 366 3.75 22.47 -2.16
C TRP A 366 5.24 22.75 -2.32
N VAL A 367 6.01 22.31 -1.33
CA VAL A 367 7.48 22.20 -1.37
C VAL A 367 7.80 20.70 -1.37
N ILE A 368 8.28 20.19 -2.49
CA ILE A 368 8.54 18.77 -2.73
C ILE A 368 10.06 18.57 -2.74
N PRO A 369 10.65 17.77 -1.84
CA PRO A 369 12.08 17.50 -1.89
C PRO A 369 12.44 16.70 -3.14
N ARG A 370 13.63 16.94 -3.69
CA ARG A 370 14.22 16.06 -4.71
C ARG A 370 14.69 14.77 -4.05
N THR A 371 14.72 13.67 -4.79
CA THR A 371 15.06 12.35 -4.23
C THR A 371 16.41 12.37 -3.51
N GLY A 372 16.43 11.81 -2.29
CA GLY A 372 17.62 11.78 -1.42
C GLY A 372 17.84 13.06 -0.60
N TRP A 373 17.00 14.10 -0.75
CA TRP A 373 16.91 15.24 0.16
C TRP A 373 15.72 15.10 1.12
N ALA A 374 15.76 15.78 2.26
CA ALA A 374 14.61 15.90 3.15
C ALA A 374 14.40 17.36 3.59
N ILE A 375 13.15 17.74 3.83
CA ILE A 375 12.77 19.05 4.39
C ILE A 375 12.55 18.86 5.90
N VAL A 376 13.13 19.77 6.69
CA VAL A 376 13.01 19.77 8.16
C VAL A 376 12.67 21.15 8.69
N VAL A 377 11.86 21.19 9.74
CA VAL A 377 11.61 22.40 10.55
C VAL A 377 12.62 22.47 11.70
N LYS A 378 13.00 23.69 12.10
CA LYS A 378 14.12 23.94 13.03
C LYS A 378 13.84 23.44 14.45
N GLU A 379 12.56 23.38 14.83
CA GLU A 379 12.07 22.78 16.07
C GLU A 379 12.30 21.26 16.13
N GLU A 380 12.17 20.56 15.00
CA GLU A 380 12.40 19.11 14.91
C GLU A 380 13.88 18.78 14.68
N PHE A 381 14.57 19.53 13.82
CA PHE A 381 15.98 19.30 13.49
C PHE A 381 16.67 20.58 13.00
N ASN A 382 17.66 21.07 13.75
CA ASN A 382 18.45 22.25 13.41
C ASN A 382 19.66 21.86 12.53
N VAL A 383 19.54 22.07 11.20
CA VAL A 383 20.53 21.64 10.21
C VAL A 383 21.91 22.28 10.44
N LYS A 384 21.95 23.55 10.88
CA LYS A 384 23.21 24.29 11.12
C LYS A 384 23.94 23.78 12.36
N GLU A 385 23.20 23.40 13.39
CA GLU A 385 23.76 22.80 14.60
C GLU A 385 24.21 21.36 14.35
N ALA A 386 23.38 20.56 13.69
CA ALA A 386 23.70 19.17 13.36
C ALA A 386 25.00 19.04 12.54
N LYS A 387 25.18 19.88 11.51
CA LYS A 387 26.43 19.96 10.72
C LYS A 387 27.65 20.40 11.54
N LYS A 388 27.47 21.08 12.67
CA LYS A 388 28.54 21.51 13.58
C LYS A 388 28.87 20.46 14.64
N THR A 389 27.87 19.70 15.10
CA THR A 389 28.03 18.67 16.16
C THR A 389 28.30 17.27 15.60
N GLY A 390 28.13 17.06 14.30
CA GLY A 390 28.16 15.73 13.69
C GLY A 390 26.90 14.90 13.97
N GLN A 391 25.79 15.54 14.34
CA GLN A 391 24.53 14.86 14.59
C GLN A 391 23.97 14.32 13.27
N VAL A 392 23.74 13.01 13.22
CA VAL A 392 23.16 12.33 12.07
C VAL A 392 21.64 12.54 12.03
N TYR A 393 21.12 12.85 10.85
CA TYR A 393 19.69 12.91 10.59
C TYR A 393 19.05 11.51 10.55
N HIS A 394 17.88 11.40 11.17
CA HIS A 394 16.98 10.26 11.04
C HIS A 394 15.59 10.76 10.63
N PRO A 395 14.84 9.99 9.80
CA PRO A 395 15.17 8.65 9.31
C PRO A 395 16.21 8.64 8.16
N ARG A 396 16.91 7.50 8.04
CA ARG A 396 18.05 7.23 7.14
C ARG A 396 17.62 6.87 5.72
N GLY A 397 16.45 6.23 5.61
CA GLY A 397 15.69 6.12 4.37
C GLY A 397 14.48 7.04 4.42
N VAL A 398 14.09 7.62 3.28
CA VAL A 398 12.83 8.33 3.07
C VAL A 398 12.24 7.96 1.70
N HIS A 399 10.92 8.05 1.56
CA HIS A 399 10.15 7.83 0.34
C HIS A 399 9.09 8.94 0.18
N GLY A 400 8.28 8.93 -0.88
CA GLY A 400 7.29 9.98 -1.15
C GLY A 400 7.68 11.00 -2.21
N TYR A 401 8.86 10.82 -2.81
CA TYR A 401 9.37 11.62 -3.93
C TYR A 401 8.57 11.38 -5.23
N ASP A 402 9.07 11.96 -6.33
CA ASP A 402 8.59 11.71 -7.69
C ASP A 402 8.48 10.21 -7.98
N HIS A 403 7.25 9.78 -8.30
CA HIS A 403 6.89 8.38 -8.52
C HIS A 403 7.58 7.73 -9.73
N GLU A 404 8.09 8.50 -10.69
CA GLU A 404 8.86 7.96 -11.82
C GLU A 404 10.37 7.82 -11.51
N HIS A 405 10.84 8.34 -10.37
CA HIS A 405 12.25 8.26 -10.01
C HIS A 405 12.67 6.79 -9.77
N PRO A 406 13.81 6.31 -10.29
CA PRO A 406 14.21 4.90 -10.18
C PRO A 406 14.24 4.34 -8.75
N LEU A 407 14.61 5.16 -7.75
CA LEU A 407 14.60 4.76 -6.34
C LEU A 407 13.19 4.62 -5.73
N MET A 408 12.13 5.15 -6.36
CA MET A 408 10.75 5.00 -5.91
C MET A 408 10.04 3.79 -6.56
N ARG A 409 10.70 3.08 -7.48
CA ARG A 409 10.14 1.91 -8.17
C ARG A 409 9.82 0.77 -7.21
N ALA A 410 8.59 0.30 -7.32
CA ALA A 410 8.02 -0.82 -6.59
C ALA A 410 8.14 -2.14 -7.39
N ILE A 411 7.68 -3.25 -6.82
CA ILE A 411 7.59 -4.56 -7.49
C ILE A 411 6.14 -4.93 -7.83
N PHE A 412 5.98 -5.76 -8.85
CA PHE A 412 4.79 -6.57 -9.09
C PHE A 412 5.25 -7.94 -9.59
N VAL A 413 4.76 -9.03 -9.00
CA VAL A 413 4.99 -10.40 -9.50
C VAL A 413 3.73 -11.22 -9.31
N ALA A 414 3.26 -11.90 -10.36
CA ALA A 414 2.07 -12.73 -10.30
C ALA A 414 2.30 -14.15 -10.85
N ARG A 415 1.65 -15.13 -10.23
CA ARG A 415 1.58 -16.51 -10.72
C ARG A 415 0.25 -17.15 -10.30
N GLY A 416 -0.35 -17.95 -11.18
CA GLY A 416 -1.55 -18.74 -10.87
C GLY A 416 -2.41 -18.99 -12.12
N PRO A 417 -3.51 -19.75 -11.99
CA PRO A 417 -4.36 -20.13 -13.12
C PRO A 417 -5.03 -18.94 -13.84
N ALA A 418 -5.20 -17.79 -13.18
CA ALA A 418 -5.73 -16.56 -13.83
C ALA A 418 -4.66 -15.81 -14.65
N PHE A 419 -3.38 -16.09 -14.43
CA PHE A 419 -2.24 -15.47 -15.10
C PHE A 419 -1.59 -16.48 -16.06
N PRO A 420 -2.14 -16.75 -17.25
CA PRO A 420 -1.51 -17.66 -18.21
C PRO A 420 -0.23 -17.04 -18.80
N HIS A 421 0.92 -17.69 -18.62
CA HIS A 421 2.22 -17.20 -19.05
C HIS A 421 3.20 -18.36 -19.33
N THR A 422 4.30 -18.06 -20.03
CA THR A 422 5.50 -18.91 -20.03
C THR A 422 6.34 -18.54 -18.80
N PRO A 423 6.88 -19.49 -18.01
CA PRO A 423 7.69 -19.16 -16.83
C PRO A 423 8.76 -18.10 -17.08
N GLY A 424 8.83 -17.09 -16.21
CA GLY A 424 9.75 -15.96 -16.34
C GLY A 424 9.29 -14.91 -17.36
N SER A 425 7.99 -14.83 -17.67
CA SER A 425 7.46 -13.85 -18.63
C SER A 425 7.65 -12.42 -18.14
N LYS A 426 8.29 -11.59 -18.97
CA LYS A 426 8.39 -10.15 -18.75
C LYS A 426 7.23 -9.42 -19.42
N VAL A 427 6.64 -8.43 -18.76
CA VAL A 427 5.68 -7.47 -19.34
C VAL A 427 6.25 -6.05 -19.30
N GLU A 428 5.62 -5.10 -20.00
CA GLU A 428 5.98 -3.67 -19.87
C GLU A 428 5.74 -3.18 -18.44
N PRO A 429 6.58 -2.28 -17.89
CA PRO A 429 6.28 -1.53 -16.67
C PRO A 429 4.94 -0.80 -16.75
N PHE A 430 4.21 -0.78 -15.64
CA PHE A 430 2.92 -0.10 -15.51
C PHE A 430 2.78 0.55 -14.12
N GLN A 431 1.73 1.35 -13.94
CA GLN A 431 1.46 2.06 -12.68
C GLN A 431 0.55 1.26 -11.75
N ASN A 432 0.72 1.41 -10.43
CA ASN A 432 0.00 0.65 -9.41
C ASN A 432 -1.54 0.78 -9.44
N ILE A 433 -2.11 1.81 -10.08
CA ILE A 433 -3.56 1.91 -10.40
C ILE A 433 -4.08 0.67 -11.17
N GLU A 434 -3.22 -0.03 -11.91
CA GLU A 434 -3.61 -1.18 -12.73
C GLU A 434 -3.86 -2.45 -11.92
N VAL A 435 -3.28 -2.55 -10.71
CA VAL A 435 -3.32 -3.78 -9.89
C VAL A 435 -4.75 -4.15 -9.49
N TYR A 436 -5.60 -3.15 -9.19
CA TYR A 436 -7.00 -3.37 -8.83
C TYR A 436 -7.78 -4.17 -9.89
N ASN A 437 -7.62 -3.80 -11.17
CA ASN A 437 -8.28 -4.50 -12.27
C ASN A 437 -7.76 -5.93 -12.44
N LEU A 438 -6.44 -6.14 -12.30
CA LEU A 438 -5.81 -7.45 -12.41
C LEU A 438 -6.29 -8.41 -11.30
N VAL A 439 -6.39 -7.92 -10.06
CA VAL A 439 -6.87 -8.73 -8.94
C VAL A 439 -8.39 -8.95 -9.02
N CYS A 440 -9.16 -7.97 -9.51
CA CYS A 440 -10.58 -8.17 -9.82
C CYS A 440 -10.78 -9.29 -10.86
N ASP A 441 -10.00 -9.26 -11.95
CA ASP A 441 -10.04 -10.31 -12.98
C ASP A 441 -9.60 -11.67 -12.44
N SER A 442 -8.62 -11.74 -11.52
CA SER A 442 -8.08 -13.02 -11.02
C SER A 442 -9.02 -13.75 -10.05
N VAL A 443 -9.88 -13.03 -9.31
CA VAL A 443 -11.05 -13.62 -8.63
C VAL A 443 -12.32 -13.59 -9.49
N GLY A 444 -12.27 -12.98 -10.68
CA GLY A 444 -13.35 -12.88 -11.67
C GLY A 444 -14.57 -12.07 -11.24
N ILE A 445 -14.36 -10.97 -10.50
CA ILE A 445 -15.37 -9.96 -10.19
C ILE A 445 -15.29 -8.80 -11.18
N VAL A 446 -16.38 -8.04 -11.32
CA VAL A 446 -16.37 -6.82 -12.13
C VAL A 446 -15.77 -5.68 -11.30
N PRO A 447 -14.70 -5.00 -11.76
CA PRO A 447 -14.15 -3.85 -11.06
C PRO A 447 -15.14 -2.67 -11.07
N LYS A 448 -15.13 -1.87 -10.00
CA LYS A 448 -15.79 -0.55 -9.96
C LYS A 448 -15.05 0.45 -10.87
N PRO A 449 -15.69 1.56 -11.30
CA PRO A 449 -15.02 2.57 -12.13
C PRO A 449 -13.75 3.09 -11.46
N ASN A 450 -12.62 2.99 -12.18
CA ASN A 450 -11.29 3.34 -11.68
C ASN A 450 -10.41 3.94 -12.80
N ASN A 451 -9.18 4.33 -12.49
CA ASN A 451 -8.25 4.95 -13.45
C ASN A 451 -7.45 3.94 -14.27
N GLY A 452 -7.33 2.69 -13.82
CA GLY A 452 -6.64 1.62 -14.53
C GLY A 452 -7.36 1.16 -15.81
N THR A 453 -6.58 0.64 -16.75
CA THR A 453 -7.00 0.20 -18.09
C THR A 453 -6.59 -1.24 -18.44
N LEU A 454 -5.61 -1.80 -17.74
CA LEU A 454 -5.03 -3.12 -17.97
C LEU A 454 -5.94 -4.22 -17.43
N ARG A 455 -6.05 -5.32 -18.17
CA ARG A 455 -6.94 -6.46 -17.90
C ARG A 455 -6.24 -7.78 -18.20
N LEU A 456 -6.70 -8.86 -17.59
CA LEU A 456 -6.19 -10.20 -17.89
C LEU A 456 -6.75 -10.74 -19.22
N PRO A 457 -5.97 -11.57 -19.95
CA PRO A 457 -4.61 -11.98 -19.67
C PRO A 457 -3.57 -10.89 -19.99
N LEU A 458 -2.49 -10.85 -19.20
CA LEU A 458 -1.32 -10.02 -19.49
C LEU A 458 -0.66 -10.45 -20.82
N LYS A 459 0.08 -9.52 -21.44
CA LYS A 459 0.78 -9.73 -22.71
C LYS A 459 2.30 -9.68 -22.51
N PRO A 460 2.99 -10.83 -22.44
CA PRO A 460 4.44 -10.85 -22.34
C PRO A 460 5.13 -10.19 -23.54
N ILE A 461 6.18 -9.42 -23.28
CA ILE A 461 7.08 -8.79 -24.26
C ILE A 461 8.38 -9.59 -24.46
N GLY A 462 8.61 -10.58 -23.60
CA GLY A 462 9.78 -11.45 -23.62
C GLY A 462 9.82 -12.32 -22.38
N LEU A 463 10.99 -12.86 -22.08
CA LEU A 463 11.30 -13.45 -20.78
C LEU A 463 12.22 -12.50 -20.00
N HIS A 464 12.33 -12.70 -18.70
CA HIS A 464 13.43 -12.16 -17.90
C HIS A 464 14.71 -12.92 -18.26
N ASP A 465 15.71 -12.21 -18.77
CA ASP A 465 17.04 -12.78 -18.96
C ASP A 465 17.64 -13.19 -17.61
N SER A 466 18.61 -14.10 -17.61
CA SER A 466 19.35 -14.45 -16.41
C SER A 466 20.20 -13.26 -15.95
N MET A 467 19.68 -12.51 -14.98
CA MET A 467 20.31 -11.55 -14.05
C MET A 467 21.79 -11.22 -14.31
N PRO A 468 22.17 -9.94 -14.47
CA PRO A 468 21.58 -8.78 -13.77
C PRO A 468 20.69 -7.87 -14.65
N PRO A 469 20.09 -6.81 -14.08
CA PRO A 469 19.33 -5.78 -14.81
C PRO A 469 20.16 -4.98 -15.80
N THR A 470 19.47 -4.12 -16.55
CA THR A 470 20.14 -3.18 -17.46
C THR A 470 20.87 -2.07 -16.70
N GLU A 471 20.30 -1.54 -15.60
CA GLU A 471 20.95 -0.57 -14.69
C GLU A 471 20.47 -0.77 -13.24
N ILE A 472 21.39 -0.71 -12.26
CA ILE A 472 21.04 -0.54 -10.84
C ILE A 472 20.95 0.97 -10.58
N PRO A 473 19.85 1.50 -10.00
CA PRO A 473 19.74 2.92 -9.67
C PRO A 473 20.89 3.40 -8.78
N GLU A 474 21.54 4.50 -9.19
CA GLU A 474 22.47 5.21 -8.32
C GLU A 474 21.68 5.84 -7.15
N ASP A 475 22.15 5.59 -5.92
CA ASP A 475 21.56 6.11 -4.69
C ASP A 475 22.62 6.94 -3.96
N MET A 476 22.23 8.12 -3.50
CA MET A 476 23.17 9.09 -2.96
C MET A 476 23.69 8.60 -1.60
N PRO A 477 25.01 8.62 -1.34
CA PRO A 477 25.58 8.03 -0.13
C PRO A 477 25.05 8.67 1.15
N GLU A 478 25.07 7.90 2.24
CA GLU A 478 24.82 8.38 3.59
C GLU A 478 25.92 9.35 4.05
N ASP A 479 25.72 9.99 5.21
CA ASP A 479 26.80 10.68 5.91
C ASP A 479 27.91 9.68 6.29
N VAL A 480 29.05 9.75 5.61
CA VAL A 480 30.26 9.00 5.97
C VAL A 480 30.98 9.79 7.07
N PRO A 481 31.33 9.18 8.23
CA PRO A 481 32.20 9.84 9.20
C PRO A 481 33.54 10.22 8.56
N GLU A 482 34.05 11.43 8.81
CA GLU A 482 35.26 11.98 8.16
C GLU A 482 36.56 11.18 8.44
N ASP A 483 36.51 10.14 9.27
CA ASP A 483 37.67 9.39 9.80
C ASP A 483 38.06 8.14 8.98
N VAL A 484 37.58 8.00 7.75
CA VAL A 484 38.06 6.97 6.79
C VAL A 484 39.00 7.60 5.75
N SER A 485 40.15 8.06 6.22
CA SER A 485 41.26 8.50 5.37
C SER A 485 41.64 7.38 4.38
N SER A 486 41.40 7.62 3.10
CA SER A 486 41.67 6.66 2.03
C SER A 486 43.16 6.48 1.81
N THR A 487 43.76 5.47 2.43
CA THR A 487 45.09 4.97 2.04
C THR A 487 44.97 4.26 0.69
N SER A 488 45.17 5.02 -0.39
CA SER A 488 45.27 4.52 -1.75
C SER A 488 46.46 3.55 -1.88
N ILE A 489 46.18 2.25 -1.97
CA ILE A 489 47.15 1.27 -2.45
C ILE A 489 46.99 1.16 -3.97
N GLU A 490 47.85 1.85 -4.71
CA GLU A 490 48.03 1.61 -6.13
C GLU A 490 48.66 0.22 -6.35
N SER A 491 47.92 -0.70 -6.96
CA SER A 491 48.49 -1.91 -7.55
C SER A 491 48.50 -1.78 -9.07
N SER A 492 49.46 -1.02 -9.57
CA SER A 492 49.78 -0.94 -10.99
C SER A 492 50.53 -2.19 -11.44
N GLU A 493 49.96 -3.00 -12.33
CA GLU A 493 50.74 -3.94 -13.14
C GLU A 493 50.15 -4.08 -14.55
N THR A 494 51.00 -3.89 -15.57
CA THR A 494 50.60 -3.92 -16.98
C THR A 494 51.69 -4.56 -17.84
N ILE A 495 51.27 -5.32 -18.86
CA ILE A 495 52.01 -5.67 -20.10
C ILE A 495 53.10 -6.78 -19.91
N PRO A 496 53.40 -7.66 -20.91
CA PRO A 496 52.96 -7.68 -22.31
C PRO A 496 52.27 -8.98 -22.84
N SER A 497 51.63 -8.80 -24.00
CA SER A 497 51.30 -9.85 -24.97
C SER A 497 52.55 -10.34 -25.74
N ALA A 498 52.62 -11.65 -26.02
CA ALA A 498 53.52 -12.22 -27.04
C ALA A 498 52.79 -13.35 -27.80
N ALA A 499 53.04 -13.45 -29.10
CA ALA A 499 52.25 -14.27 -30.04
C ALA A 499 52.99 -15.52 -30.57
N ALA A 500 52.21 -16.40 -31.22
CA ALA A 500 52.61 -17.56 -32.03
C ALA A 500 53.21 -18.76 -31.25
N SER A 501 52.67 -19.98 -31.40
CA SER A 501 52.72 -20.70 -32.68
C SER A 501 51.69 -21.85 -32.79
N SER A 502 51.46 -22.28 -34.03
CA SER A 502 50.51 -23.31 -34.45
C SER A 502 50.96 -24.75 -34.22
N THR A 503 50.03 -25.64 -33.82
CA THR A 503 50.02 -27.04 -34.27
C THR A 503 48.58 -27.53 -34.50
N THR A 504 48.36 -28.19 -35.64
CA THR A 504 47.06 -28.70 -36.13
C THR A 504 46.83 -30.16 -35.67
N VAL A 505 45.69 -30.77 -36.08
CA VAL A 505 45.38 -32.23 -36.12
C VAL A 505 44.74 -32.77 -34.79
N THR A 506 43.55 -33.39 -34.74
CA THR A 506 42.56 -33.85 -35.76
C THR A 506 41.11 -33.78 -35.22
N GLN A 507 40.12 -33.78 -36.11
CA GLN A 507 38.74 -34.22 -35.79
C GLN A 507 38.65 -35.74 -35.61
N VAL A 508 37.78 -36.21 -34.71
CA VAL A 508 36.96 -37.42 -34.92
C VAL A 508 35.55 -37.12 -34.40
N ALA A 509 34.52 -37.56 -35.12
CA ALA A 509 33.10 -37.34 -34.80
C ALA A 509 32.39 -38.66 -34.44
N ALA A 510 31.10 -38.55 -34.08
CA ALA A 510 30.13 -39.64 -33.87
C ALA A 510 30.32 -40.49 -32.58
N SER A 511 29.28 -41.06 -31.95
CA SER A 511 27.83 -40.83 -32.04
C SER A 511 27.06 -41.61 -30.93
N SER A 512 25.96 -41.02 -30.44
CA SER A 512 24.69 -41.65 -30.03
C SER A 512 24.60 -42.83 -29.03
N THR A 513 23.58 -42.70 -28.16
CA THR A 513 22.68 -43.72 -27.56
C THR A 513 23.10 -44.47 -26.25
N PRO A 514 22.12 -44.91 -25.41
CA PRO A 514 22.20 -44.74 -23.95
C PRO A 514 22.25 -46.05 -23.13
N ALA A 515 22.50 -45.93 -21.81
CA ALA A 515 22.52 -47.07 -20.89
C ALA A 515 21.72 -46.85 -19.58
N SER A 516 20.59 -47.57 -19.49
CA SER A 516 20.06 -48.33 -18.33
C SER A 516 20.19 -47.84 -16.87
N ARG A 517 19.03 -47.80 -16.19
CA ARG A 517 18.85 -47.95 -14.73
C ARG A 517 19.57 -49.19 -14.14
N PRO A 518 19.97 -49.13 -12.86
CA PRO A 518 20.02 -50.29 -11.96
C PRO A 518 18.93 -50.26 -10.85
N ALA A 519 18.74 -51.42 -10.22
CA ALA A 519 17.96 -51.68 -9.00
C ALA A 519 18.46 -53.03 -8.40
N ILE A 520 18.08 -53.52 -7.21
CA ILE A 520 17.05 -53.14 -6.22
C ILE A 520 17.67 -53.27 -4.81
N ALA A 521 17.30 -52.43 -3.84
CA ALA A 521 17.49 -52.76 -2.42
C ALA A 521 16.37 -52.18 -1.52
N THR A 522 15.62 -53.06 -0.87
CA THR A 522 14.62 -52.74 0.15
C THR A 522 15.22 -52.82 1.54
N THR A 523 15.05 -51.78 2.37
CA THR A 523 15.18 -51.87 3.83
C THR A 523 14.12 -51.00 4.50
N GLU A 524 13.38 -51.62 5.40
CA GLU A 524 12.32 -51.06 6.23
C GLU A 524 12.91 -50.59 7.58
N ALA A 525 12.81 -49.30 7.94
CA ALA A 525 13.14 -48.82 9.28
C ALA A 525 12.56 -47.43 9.60
N ALA A 526 11.82 -47.36 10.72
CA ALA A 526 11.65 -46.25 11.67
C ALA A 526 11.36 -44.82 11.17
N ALA A 527 10.19 -44.31 11.56
CA ALA A 527 9.89 -42.87 11.58
C ALA A 527 10.67 -42.16 12.71
N PRO A 528 11.25 -40.96 12.47
CA PRO A 528 11.83 -40.13 13.52
C PRO A 528 10.75 -39.39 14.32
N SER A 529 10.92 -39.37 15.63
CA SER A 529 10.00 -38.79 16.61
C SER A 529 9.98 -37.26 16.64
N ARG A 530 8.78 -36.70 16.81
CA ARG A 530 8.51 -35.28 17.10
C ARG A 530 9.21 -34.85 18.41
N PRO A 531 9.94 -33.72 18.46
CA PRO A 531 10.40 -33.15 19.72
C PRO A 531 9.19 -32.68 20.54
N VAL A 532 9.17 -33.03 21.83
CA VAL A 532 8.30 -32.39 22.82
C VAL A 532 9.07 -31.17 23.32
N ILE A 533 8.54 -29.97 23.05
CA ILE A 533 8.98 -28.75 23.75
C ILE A 533 8.15 -28.68 25.04
N HIS A 534 8.84 -28.44 26.16
CA HIS A 534 8.18 -28.17 27.43
C HIS A 534 7.78 -26.70 27.50
N ASP A 535 6.49 -26.44 27.63
CA ASP A 535 5.98 -25.14 28.06
C ASP A 535 6.27 -24.98 29.56
N ASP A 536 7.12 -24.02 29.93
CA ASP A 536 7.22 -23.51 31.30
C ASP A 536 7.85 -22.10 31.29
N VAL A 537 7.03 -21.09 30.97
CA VAL A 537 7.30 -19.68 31.30
C VAL A 537 6.02 -19.07 31.87
N SER A 538 6.03 -18.79 33.17
CA SER A 538 4.98 -18.03 33.86
C SER A 538 5.11 -16.53 33.55
N PRO A 539 4.00 -15.78 33.45
CA PRO A 539 4.01 -14.40 32.97
C PRO A 539 4.36 -13.40 34.09
N GLU A 540 5.64 -13.32 34.46
CA GLU A 540 6.18 -12.34 35.41
C GLU A 540 7.72 -12.29 35.29
N ASP A 541 8.26 -11.66 34.21
CA ASP A 541 9.64 -11.12 34.11
C ASP A 541 9.94 -10.54 32.69
N GLU A 542 9.16 -9.53 32.24
CA GLU A 542 9.54 -8.68 31.10
C GLU A 542 9.68 -7.22 31.56
N ASP A 543 10.82 -6.87 32.17
CA ASP A 543 11.23 -5.47 32.35
C ASP A 543 12.72 -5.34 32.77
N LYS A 544 13.63 -5.60 31.80
CA LYS A 544 15.02 -5.08 31.67
C LYS A 544 15.76 -5.76 30.52
N ASP A 545 15.76 -5.11 29.36
CA ASP A 545 16.96 -4.75 28.57
C ASP A 545 16.55 -4.33 27.15
N GLY A 546 16.11 -3.07 27.04
CA GLY A 546 15.78 -2.42 25.78
C GLY A 546 16.08 -0.93 25.88
N LYS A 547 17.27 -0.50 25.43
CA LYS A 547 17.69 0.92 25.49
C LYS A 547 17.91 1.60 24.14
N ASP A 548 18.06 0.85 23.06
CA ASP A 548 18.37 1.41 21.73
C ASP A 548 17.22 1.30 20.72
N THR A 549 16.11 0.63 21.06
CA THR A 549 14.98 0.35 20.14
C THR A 549 13.85 1.38 20.18
N ASN A 550 13.86 2.33 21.11
CA ASN A 550 12.76 3.28 21.29
C ASN A 550 12.82 4.50 20.36
N LEU A 551 13.94 4.79 19.70
CA LEU A 551 14.21 6.08 19.04
C LEU A 551 13.15 6.52 18.00
N TRP A 552 12.65 5.61 17.15
CA TRP A 552 11.60 5.98 16.17
C TRP A 552 10.25 6.19 16.84
N TRP A 553 9.82 5.29 17.73
CA TRP A 553 8.55 5.47 18.45
C TRP A 553 8.58 6.66 19.42
N ASP A 554 9.73 7.03 19.96
CA ASP A 554 9.89 8.22 20.80
C ASP A 554 9.96 9.51 19.96
N TRP A 555 10.47 9.46 18.72
CA TRP A 555 10.31 10.55 17.74
C TRP A 555 8.84 10.71 17.29
N VAL A 556 8.13 9.61 17.02
CA VAL A 556 6.68 9.61 16.72
C VAL A 556 5.84 10.04 17.93
N LYS A 557 6.22 9.66 19.16
CA LYS A 557 5.61 10.20 20.39
C LYS A 557 5.95 11.68 20.61
N GLY A 558 7.14 12.14 20.18
CA GLY A 558 7.50 13.55 20.16
C GLY A 558 6.51 14.38 19.33
N LYS A 559 6.13 13.89 18.14
CA LYS A 559 5.03 14.47 17.34
C LYS A 559 3.69 14.47 18.10
N LEU A 560 3.44 13.45 18.94
CA LEU A 560 2.22 13.33 19.75
C LEU A 560 2.18 14.32 20.92
N ASP A 561 3.33 14.65 21.52
CA ASP A 561 3.41 15.56 22.67
C ASP A 561 3.47 17.04 22.24
N GLY A 562 4.16 17.38 21.13
CA GLY A 562 4.07 18.72 20.53
C GLY A 562 2.64 19.10 20.13
N ALA A 563 1.84 18.13 19.65
CA ALA A 563 0.42 18.34 19.37
C ALA A 563 -0.46 18.48 20.63
N LYS A 564 -0.03 17.96 21.80
CA LYS A 564 -0.76 18.15 23.08
C LYS A 564 -0.54 19.54 23.65
N GLU A 565 0.67 20.10 23.54
CA GLU A 565 0.93 21.47 24.01
C GLU A 565 0.17 22.52 23.18
N TRP A 566 -0.05 22.27 21.89
CA TRP A 566 -0.95 23.06 21.05
C TRP A 566 -2.43 22.96 21.52
N ALA A 567 -2.87 21.77 21.93
CA ALA A 567 -4.24 21.55 22.40
C ALA A 567 -4.52 22.17 23.80
N THR A 568 -3.53 22.23 24.69
CA THR A 568 -3.69 22.90 26.00
C THR A 568 -3.70 24.42 25.87
N GLY A 569 -2.85 25.01 25.01
CA GLY A 569 -2.85 26.46 24.75
C GLY A 569 -4.19 27.00 24.20
N LEU A 570 -4.94 26.16 23.48
CA LEU A 570 -6.29 26.46 23.00
C LEU A 570 -7.34 26.48 24.13
N TYR A 571 -7.15 25.71 25.21
CA TYR A 571 -8.10 25.65 26.32
C TYR A 571 -8.05 26.92 27.20
N ASP A 572 -6.84 27.38 27.53
CA ASP A 572 -6.65 28.60 28.34
C ASP A 572 -7.11 29.86 27.58
N THR A 573 -6.81 29.96 26.29
CA THR A 573 -7.21 31.10 25.44
C THR A 573 -8.74 31.20 25.25
N VAL A 574 -9.47 30.09 25.37
CA VAL A 574 -10.94 30.06 25.33
C VAL A 574 -11.55 30.32 26.72
N SER A 575 -10.92 29.82 27.79
CA SER A 575 -11.34 30.07 29.18
C SER A 575 -11.37 31.58 29.52
N ASP A 576 -10.31 32.31 29.15
CA ASP A 576 -10.18 33.75 29.42
C ASP A 576 -11.11 34.66 28.59
N LYS A 577 -11.67 34.14 27.47
CA LYS A 577 -12.71 34.83 26.70
C LYS A 577 -14.12 34.55 27.19
N ILE A 578 -14.35 33.41 27.85
CA ILE A 578 -15.66 33.08 28.43
C ILE A 578 -15.86 33.78 29.78
N SER A 579 -14.81 33.96 30.57
CA SER A 579 -14.86 34.65 31.88
C SER A 579 -15.17 36.15 31.79
N ASN A 580 -14.81 36.83 30.69
CA ASN A 580 -14.95 38.29 30.54
C ASN A 580 -16.26 38.77 29.87
N THR A 581 -17.20 37.89 29.53
CA THR A 581 -18.44 38.28 28.82
C THR A 581 -19.73 38.15 29.68
N ALA A 582 -19.60 37.92 30.99
CA ALA A 582 -20.72 37.63 31.90
C ALA A 582 -20.80 38.60 33.10
N ALA A 583 -20.79 39.92 32.85
CA ALA A 583 -20.99 40.93 33.90
C ALA A 583 -21.71 42.20 33.42
N SER A 584 -23.04 42.17 33.37
CA SER A 584 -23.87 43.38 33.35
C SER A 584 -25.17 43.17 34.14
N PRO A 585 -25.36 43.84 35.29
CA PRO A 585 -26.64 43.88 35.98
C PRO A 585 -27.40 45.18 35.65
N SER A 586 -28.66 45.04 35.24
CA SER A 586 -29.62 46.15 35.15
C SER A 586 -30.32 46.38 36.48
N GLU A 587 -30.26 47.61 36.98
CA GLU A 587 -31.21 48.36 37.81
C GLU A 587 -32.14 47.65 38.84
N GLY A 588 -32.15 48.17 40.06
CA GLY A 588 -33.41 48.57 40.71
C GLY A 588 -33.67 48.12 42.16
N SER A 589 -33.47 49.03 43.13
CA SER A 589 -34.42 49.40 44.21
C SER A 589 -33.72 50.12 45.40
N ASP A 590 -34.42 51.13 45.93
CA ASP A 590 -34.14 52.01 47.09
C ASP A 590 -32.86 52.89 47.10
#